data_AF-A0A7Y6YSK9-F1
#
_entry.id   AF-A0A7Y6YSK9-F1
#
_cell.length_a   1.000
_cell.length_b   1.000
_cell.length_c   1.000
_cell.angle_alpha   90.00
_cell.angle_beta   90.00
_cell.angle_gamma   90.00
#
_symmetry.space_group_name_H-M   'P 1'
#
loop_
_entity.id
_entity.type
_entity.pdbx_description
1 polymer ?
#
loop_
_entity_poly.entity_id
_entity_poly.type
_entity_poly.pdbx_seq_one_letter_code
_entity_poly.pdbx_strand_id
1 'polypeptide(L)'
;MAVAFGVAGQISFAETVFDCVVKPDTNDGGVAPRGIVLLDESGAEAEVYDAFIHEAEGEPVPAKIRPRNANAYDLSWQVDEIPVRNRVSTTVGHFSAVLDKRKNTLSVRAEFAGFENLSRGRGKCKVRLG
;
A
#
# COMPACT_ATOMS: atom_id res chain seq x y z
N MET A 1 -25.70 3.21 -40.36
CA MET A 1 -25.69 4.30 -39.34
C MET A 1 -26.14 3.65 -38.04
N ALA A 2 -25.44 3.72 -36.91
CA ALA A 2 -24.52 4.73 -36.40
C ALA A 2 -23.37 4.07 -35.60
N VAL A 3 -22.20 4.72 -35.59
CA VAL A 3 -21.05 4.37 -34.75
C VAL A 3 -21.13 5.26 -33.50
N ALA A 4 -21.42 4.70 -32.34
CA ALA A 4 -21.36 5.41 -31.08
C ALA A 4 -19.94 5.27 -30.52
N PHE A 5 -19.09 6.27 -30.79
CA PHE A 5 -17.84 6.48 -30.06
C PHE A 5 -18.18 6.95 -28.64
N GLY A 6 -18.24 6.01 -27.69
CA GLY A 6 -18.20 6.33 -26.27
C GLY A 6 -16.79 6.71 -25.89
N VAL A 7 -16.52 8.00 -25.75
CA VAL A 7 -15.31 8.50 -25.10
C VAL A 7 -15.38 8.02 -23.65
N ALA A 8 -14.67 6.94 -23.33
CA ALA A 8 -14.40 6.58 -21.94
C ALA A 8 -13.51 7.68 -21.37
N GLY A 9 -14.14 8.68 -20.77
CA GLY A 9 -13.45 9.73 -20.05
C GLY A 9 -12.56 9.08 -19.00
N GLN A 10 -11.26 9.31 -19.10
CA GLN A 10 -10.34 9.04 -18.01
C GLN A 10 -10.75 9.99 -16.88
N ILE A 11 -11.52 9.47 -15.93
CA ILE A 11 -11.74 10.17 -14.68
C ILE A 11 -10.40 10.12 -13.96
N SER A 12 -9.58 11.16 -14.15
CA SER A 12 -8.52 11.48 -13.20
C SER A 12 -9.22 11.86 -11.91
N PHE A 13 -9.42 10.88 -11.03
CA PHE A 13 -9.73 11.15 -9.65
C PHE A 13 -8.54 11.90 -9.07
N ALA A 14 -8.78 13.10 -8.53
CA ALA A 14 -7.73 13.84 -7.81
C ALA A 14 -7.38 13.00 -6.58
N GLU A 15 -6.19 12.46 -6.55
CA GLU A 15 -5.83 11.46 -5.56
C GLU A 15 -4.94 12.09 -4.49
N THR A 16 -5.22 11.79 -3.22
CA THR A 16 -4.30 12.19 -2.15
C THR A 16 -3.20 11.15 -2.02
N VAL A 17 -1.99 11.53 -2.43
CA VAL A 17 -0.81 10.68 -2.37
C VAL A 17 -0.08 10.88 -1.04
N PHE A 18 0.06 9.80 -0.28
CA PHE A 18 0.85 9.75 0.95
C PHE A 18 2.17 9.02 0.67
N ASP A 19 3.24 9.78 0.47
CA ASP A 19 4.61 9.24 0.31
C ASP A 19 5.28 9.10 1.68
N CYS A 20 5.32 7.88 2.20
CA CYS A 20 5.70 7.58 3.58
C CYS A 20 7.11 7.01 3.67
N VAL A 21 7.95 7.61 4.51
CA VAL A 21 9.23 7.04 4.92
C VAL A 21 9.01 6.24 6.20
N VAL A 22 9.06 4.91 6.07
CA VAL A 22 8.76 3.95 7.14
C VAL A 22 10.05 3.47 7.77
N LYS A 23 10.14 3.62 9.10
CA LYS A 23 11.22 3.02 9.87
C LYS A 23 10.76 1.64 10.37
N PRO A 24 11.46 0.56 10.04
CA PRO A 24 11.13 -0.75 10.58
C PRO A 24 11.50 -0.81 12.08
N ASP A 25 10.61 -1.37 12.86
CA ASP A 25 10.81 -1.72 14.27
C ASP A 25 11.54 -3.06 14.40
N THR A 26 11.42 -3.91 13.39
CA THR A 26 12.09 -5.23 13.28
C THR A 26 13.18 -5.17 12.22
N ASN A 27 14.39 -5.66 12.55
CA ASN A 27 15.53 -5.65 11.61
C ASN A 27 15.58 -6.93 10.76
N ASP A 28 14.43 -7.37 10.26
CA ASP A 28 14.23 -8.60 9.47
C ASP A 28 13.98 -8.33 7.98
N GLY A 29 13.89 -7.05 7.59
CA GLY A 29 13.67 -6.64 6.21
C GLY A 29 12.24 -6.86 5.71
N GLY A 30 11.30 -7.27 6.57
CA GLY A 30 9.93 -7.57 6.17
C GLY A 30 9.01 -6.33 6.02
N VAL A 31 9.53 -5.12 6.24
CA VAL A 31 8.81 -3.87 5.98
C VAL A 31 9.65 -2.98 5.08
N ALA A 32 9.06 -2.55 3.97
CA ALA A 32 9.72 -1.64 3.05
C ALA A 32 10.00 -0.28 3.71
N PRO A 33 11.17 0.34 3.51
CA PRO A 33 11.53 1.62 4.11
C PRO A 33 10.75 2.80 3.53
N ARG A 34 10.05 2.60 2.41
CA ARG A 34 9.17 3.58 1.76
C ARG A 34 7.91 2.87 1.29
N GLY A 35 6.76 3.50 1.54
CA GLY A 35 5.47 3.06 1.03
C GLY A 35 4.69 4.27 0.55
N ILE A 36 4.01 4.14 -0.59
CA ILE A 36 3.15 5.15 -1.17
C ILE A 36 1.72 4.65 -1.04
N VAL A 37 0.85 5.47 -0.46
CA VAL A 37 -0.59 5.19 -0.42
C VAL A 37 -1.30 6.23 -1.27
N LEU A 38 -2.05 5.72 -2.22
CA LEU A 38 -2.89 6.42 -3.17
C LEU A 38 -4.31 6.36 -2.59
N LEU A 39 -4.90 7.50 -2.24
CA LEU A 39 -6.22 7.56 -1.61
C LEU A 39 -7.15 8.44 -2.44
N ASP A 40 -8.28 7.88 -2.86
CA ASP A 40 -9.29 8.65 -3.61
C ASP A 40 -9.88 9.79 -2.76
N GLU A 41 -10.49 10.80 -3.42
CA GLU A 41 -11.09 11.95 -2.71
C GLU A 41 -12.16 11.53 -1.70
N SER A 42 -12.90 10.45 -2.00
CA SER A 42 -13.97 9.99 -1.12
C SER A 42 -13.47 9.18 0.07
N GLY A 43 -12.23 8.68 0.01
CA GLY A 43 -11.65 7.75 0.97
C GLY A 43 -12.32 6.37 0.96
N ALA A 44 -12.93 5.99 -0.16
CA ALA A 44 -13.57 4.70 -0.40
C ALA A 44 -12.64 3.70 -1.08
N GLU A 45 -11.62 4.19 -1.80
CA GLU A 45 -10.67 3.38 -2.55
C GLU A 45 -9.25 3.78 -2.18
N ALA A 46 -8.36 2.78 -2.10
CA ALA A 46 -6.96 3.03 -1.86
C ALA A 46 -6.11 2.04 -2.65
N GLU A 47 -4.99 2.53 -3.18
CA GLU A 47 -3.93 1.70 -3.75
C GLU A 47 -2.65 1.89 -2.94
N VAL A 48 -1.80 0.88 -2.95
CA VAL A 48 -0.53 0.91 -2.22
C VAL A 48 0.59 0.53 -3.18
N TYR A 49 1.75 1.15 -2.99
CA TYR A 49 2.97 0.81 -3.70
C TYR A 49 4.16 0.81 -2.75
N ASP A 50 4.96 -0.24 -2.80
CA ASP A 50 6.20 -0.37 -2.05
C ASP A 50 7.23 -1.21 -2.82
N ALA A 51 8.37 -1.51 -2.19
CA ALA A 51 9.42 -2.29 -2.82
C ALA A 51 9.02 -3.76 -3.10
N PHE A 52 8.17 -4.37 -2.28
CA PHE A 52 7.71 -5.74 -2.51
C PHE A 52 6.76 -5.79 -3.70
N ILE A 53 5.84 -4.83 -3.76
CA ILE A 53 4.91 -4.66 -4.89
C ILE A 53 5.69 -4.35 -6.18
N HIS A 54 6.68 -3.46 -6.12
CA HIS A 54 7.52 -3.15 -7.28
C HIS A 54 8.24 -4.38 -7.82
N GLU A 55 8.78 -5.24 -6.94
CA GLU A 55 9.49 -6.45 -7.36
C GLU A 55 8.56 -7.55 -7.87
N ALA A 56 7.34 -7.66 -7.33
CA ALA A 56 6.39 -8.71 -7.69
C ALA A 56 5.49 -8.35 -8.89
N GLU A 57 4.84 -7.19 -8.84
CA GLU A 57 3.79 -6.77 -9.78
C GLU A 57 4.20 -5.56 -10.63
N GLY A 58 5.07 -4.68 -10.10
CA GLY A 58 5.59 -3.51 -10.81
C GLY A 58 4.68 -2.27 -10.77
N GLU A 59 3.40 -2.43 -10.47
CA GLU A 59 2.38 -1.37 -10.39
C GLU A 59 1.65 -1.34 -9.03
N PRO A 60 1.00 -0.23 -8.63
CA PRO A 60 0.23 -0.15 -7.39
C PRO A 60 -0.88 -1.20 -7.31
N VAL A 61 -1.07 -1.76 -6.11
CA VAL A 61 -2.09 -2.80 -5.88
C VAL A 61 -3.25 -2.23 -5.08
N PRO A 62 -4.50 -2.67 -5.36
CA PRO A 62 -5.66 -2.23 -4.60
C PRO A 62 -5.57 -2.72 -3.15
N ALA A 63 -5.69 -1.78 -2.22
CA ALA A 63 -5.80 -2.08 -0.80
C ALA A 63 -7.25 -2.01 -0.36
N LYS A 64 -7.67 -3.02 0.40
CA LYS A 64 -8.93 -2.97 1.09
C LYS A 64 -8.85 -1.92 2.19
N ILE A 65 -9.69 -0.89 2.08
CA ILE A 65 -9.77 0.22 3.02
C ILE A 65 -11.01 0.10 3.92
N ARG A 66 -10.83 0.41 5.20
CA ARG A 66 -11.92 0.52 6.18
C ARG A 66 -11.73 1.74 7.06
N PRO A 67 -12.76 2.56 7.30
CA PRO A 67 -12.65 3.67 8.25
C PRO A 67 -12.42 3.10 9.65
N ARG A 68 -11.31 3.51 10.28
CA ARG A 68 -11.00 3.15 11.67
C ARG A 68 -11.61 4.16 12.65
N ASN A 69 -11.53 5.44 12.29
CA ASN A 69 -12.16 6.58 12.96
C ASN A 69 -12.16 7.80 12.03
N ALA A 70 -12.62 8.96 12.51
CA ALA A 70 -12.71 10.19 11.71
C ALA A 70 -11.41 10.64 11.02
N ASN A 71 -10.24 10.23 11.53
CA ASN A 71 -8.93 10.66 11.03
C ASN A 71 -8.04 9.51 10.54
N ALA A 72 -8.53 8.27 10.55
CA ALA A 72 -7.68 7.13 10.23
C ALA A 72 -8.41 6.03 9.49
N TYR A 73 -7.67 5.35 8.61
CA TYR A 73 -8.11 4.17 7.88
C TYR A 73 -7.25 2.97 8.22
N ASP A 74 -7.89 1.82 8.31
CA ASP A 74 -7.24 0.52 8.25
C ASP A 74 -7.14 0.10 6.77
N LEU A 75 -5.93 -0.25 6.34
CA LEU A 75 -5.62 -0.74 5.01
C LEU A 75 -5.15 -2.19 5.12
N SER A 76 -5.53 -3.03 4.16
CA SER A 76 -4.99 -4.38 4.05
C SER A 76 -4.86 -4.80 2.60
N TRP A 77 -3.73 -5.37 2.24
CA TRP A 77 -3.46 -5.90 0.90
C TRP A 77 -2.61 -7.15 1.00
N GLN A 78 -2.55 -7.88 -0.11
CA GLN A 78 -1.73 -9.06 -0.28
C GLN A 78 -0.84 -8.81 -1.49
N VAL A 79 0.39 -9.30 -1.42
CA VAL A 79 1.31 -9.33 -2.55
C VAL A 79 1.73 -10.78 -2.72
N ASP A 80 1.45 -11.30 -3.90
CA ASP A 80 1.84 -12.65 -4.28
C ASP A 80 3.25 -12.63 -4.88
N GLU A 81 3.86 -13.80 -4.97
CA GLU A 81 5.14 -14.00 -5.69
C GLU A 81 6.35 -13.16 -5.20
N ILE A 82 6.38 -12.78 -3.92
CA ILE A 82 7.50 -12.01 -3.35
C ILE A 82 8.79 -12.86 -3.37
N PRO A 83 9.88 -12.42 -4.04
CA PRO A 83 11.12 -13.19 -4.11
C PRO A 83 11.81 -13.31 -2.75
N VAL A 84 12.15 -14.54 -2.35
CA VAL A 84 12.95 -14.77 -1.14
C VAL A 84 14.43 -14.75 -1.51
N ARG A 85 15.17 -13.70 -1.13
CA ARG A 85 16.59 -13.47 -1.51
C ARG A 85 17.54 -14.68 -1.42
N ASN A 86 17.27 -15.64 -0.52
CA ASN A 86 18.13 -16.80 -0.28
C ASN A 86 17.64 -18.11 -0.93
N ARG A 87 16.58 -18.07 -1.76
CA ARG A 87 16.01 -19.26 -2.42
C ARG A 87 15.48 -18.92 -3.81
N VAL A 88 15.40 -19.93 -4.68
CA VAL A 88 14.66 -19.86 -5.95
C VAL A 88 13.17 -20.09 -5.69
N SER A 89 12.61 -19.40 -4.71
CA SER A 89 11.22 -19.55 -4.30
C SER A 89 10.61 -18.20 -3.97
N THR A 90 9.31 -18.10 -4.17
CA THR A 90 8.51 -16.95 -3.79
C THR A 90 7.71 -17.24 -2.51
N THR A 91 7.19 -16.19 -1.89
CA THR A 91 6.25 -16.27 -0.77
C THR A 91 5.10 -15.30 -0.98
N VAL A 92 4.07 -15.42 -0.14
CA VAL A 92 2.92 -14.51 -0.08
C VAL A 92 3.10 -13.58 1.11
N GLY A 93 3.03 -12.28 0.88
CA GLY A 93 3.03 -11.26 1.92
C GLY A 93 1.63 -10.76 2.21
N HIS A 94 1.22 -10.83 3.47
CA HIS A 94 0.00 -10.22 3.97
C HIS A 94 0.35 -8.95 4.73
N PHE A 95 -0.19 -7.82 4.27
CA PHE A 95 0.11 -6.52 4.82
C PHE A 95 -1.14 -5.89 5.43
N SER A 96 -0.93 -5.24 6.56
CA SER A 96 -1.95 -4.42 7.22
C SER A 96 -1.32 -3.10 7.65
N ALA A 97 -2.04 -2.01 7.46
CA ALA A 97 -1.56 -0.70 7.85
C ALA A 97 -2.64 0.18 8.44
N VAL A 98 -2.20 1.15 9.25
CA VAL A 98 -3.05 2.24 9.74
C VAL A 98 -2.50 3.54 9.17
N LEU A 99 -3.29 4.20 8.34
CA LEU A 99 -3.03 5.55 7.83
C LEU A 99 -3.76 6.56 8.71
N ASP A 100 -3.02 7.37 9.47
CA ASP A 100 -3.56 8.50 10.24
C ASP A 100 -3.36 9.79 9.45
N LYS A 101 -4.45 10.31 8.88
CA LYS A 101 -4.48 11.54 8.07
C LYS A 101 -4.21 12.80 8.88
N ARG A 102 -4.49 12.80 10.18
CA ARG A 102 -4.24 13.96 11.04
C ARG A 102 -2.76 14.09 11.36
N LYS A 103 -2.09 12.96 11.60
CA LYS A 103 -0.66 12.91 11.95
C LYS A 103 0.25 12.73 10.75
N ASN A 104 -0.32 12.44 9.57
CA ASN A 104 0.39 12.02 8.37
C ASN A 104 1.38 10.91 8.69
N THR A 105 0.88 9.82 9.27
CA THR A 105 1.69 8.65 9.64
C THR A 105 1.10 7.38 9.09
N LEU A 106 1.97 6.48 8.65
CA LEU A 106 1.63 5.12 8.26
C LEU A 106 2.28 4.15 9.28
N SER A 107 1.49 3.27 9.86
CA SER A 107 2.00 2.15 10.67
C SER A 107 1.71 0.86 9.93
N VAL A 108 2.73 0.12 9.53
CA VAL A 108 2.61 -1.10 8.71
C VAL A 108 3.01 -2.32 9.54
N ARG A 109 2.31 -3.42 9.29
CA ARG A 109 2.62 -4.76 9.78
C ARG A 109 2.58 -5.71 8.60
N ALA A 110 3.62 -6.52 8.47
CA ALA A 110 3.75 -7.52 7.44
C ALA A 110 3.87 -8.92 8.06
N GLU A 111 3.29 -9.89 7.39
CA GLU A 111 3.34 -11.31 7.72
C GLU A 111 3.57 -12.09 6.42
N PHE A 112 4.56 -12.98 6.41
CA PHE A 112 4.91 -13.74 5.21
C PHE A 112 4.57 -15.21 5.41
N ALA A 113 3.85 -15.80 4.46
CA ALA A 113 3.43 -17.18 4.53
C ALA A 113 4.63 -18.13 4.68
N GLY A 114 4.55 -19.04 5.66
CA GLY A 114 5.64 -19.98 5.98
C GLY A 114 6.74 -19.41 6.88
N PHE A 115 6.59 -18.18 7.38
CA PHE A 115 7.49 -17.57 8.36
C PHE A 115 6.71 -17.16 9.62
N GLU A 116 7.30 -17.37 10.80
CA GLU A 116 6.71 -16.94 12.08
C GLU A 116 7.02 -15.47 12.42
N ASN A 117 7.77 -14.79 11.55
CA ASN A 117 8.20 -13.42 11.79
C ASN A 117 7.06 -12.44 11.53
N LEU A 118 6.98 -11.46 12.43
CA LEU A 118 5.96 -10.44 12.40
C LEU A 118 6.61 -9.07 12.33
N SER A 119 6.83 -8.63 11.10
CA SER A 119 7.56 -7.41 10.82
C SER A 119 6.67 -6.19 11.01
N ARG A 120 7.22 -5.14 11.60
CA ARG A 120 6.47 -3.91 11.91
C ARG A 120 7.30 -2.70 11.57
N GLY A 121 6.64 -1.62 11.22
CA GLY A 121 7.28 -0.34 11.02
C GLY A 121 6.31 0.82 11.12
N ARG A 122 6.85 2.00 11.36
CA ARG A 122 6.09 3.24 11.37
C ARG A 122 6.85 4.36 10.71
N GLY A 123 6.11 5.18 9.96
CA GLY A 123 6.67 6.26 9.17
C GLY A 123 5.87 7.54 9.21
N LYS A 124 6.52 8.62 8.77
CA LYS A 124 5.90 9.90 8.45
C LYS A 124 5.67 9.99 6.94
N CYS A 125 4.55 10.56 6.56
CA CYS A 125 4.14 10.73 5.18
C CYS A 125 4.22 12.19 4.75
N LYS A 126 4.71 12.42 3.54
CA LYS A 126 4.56 13.68 2.81
C LYS A 126 3.30 13.55 1.97
N VAL A 127 2.35 14.46 2.19
CA VAL A 127 1.06 14.47 1.48
C VAL A 127 1.19 15.33 0.23
N ARG A 128 0.69 14.82 -0.90
CA ARG A 128 0.58 15.55 -2.16
C ARG A 128 -0.83 15.36 -2.73
N LEU A 129 -1.35 16.37 -3.39
CA LEU A 129 -2.56 16.26 -4.21
C LEU A 129 -2.10 15.90 -5.62
N GLY A 130 -2.61 14.79 -6.14
CA GLY A 130 -2.42 14.32 -7.51
C GLY A 130 -3.37 14.97 -8.49
#